data_AF-A0A3C0SC12-F1
#
_entry.id   AF-A0A3C0SC12-F1
#
_cell.length_a   1.000
_cell.length_b   1.000
_cell.length_c   1.000
_cell.angle_alpha   90.00
_cell.angle_beta   90.00
_cell.angle_gamma   90.00
#
_symmetry.space_group_name_H-M   'P 1'
#
loop_
_entity.id
_entity.type
_entity.pdbx_description
1 polymer ?
#
loop_
_entity_poly.entity_id
_entity_poly.type
_entity_poly.pdbx_seq_one_letter_code
_entity_poly.pdbx_strand_id
1 'polypeptide(L)'
;MYKKLNSKRHFVWLKRQVLPAEIARLRKSSLPGINFISEDKRFFPKRELASGVVGFTGVDNQGLEGIEQRYDSTLKGNVVKAVMEKDARGKLVQFNKQANGQVSGNRSVVLAIDEVIQFFTEHHLKKQVAKHQAESGVAIVMNPNTGELYAIANVPQYNPNN
;
A
#
# COMPACT_ATOMS: atom_id res chain seq x y z
N MET A 1 9.28 24.21 -2.27
CA MET A 1 8.75 24.03 -3.64
C MET A 1 9.60 24.77 -4.69
N TYR A 2 9.87 26.07 -4.50
CA TYR A 2 10.71 26.87 -5.42
C TYR A 2 12.09 26.27 -5.73
N LYS A 3 12.82 25.77 -4.72
CA LYS A 3 14.10 25.06 -4.92
C LYS A 3 14.01 23.79 -5.77
N LYS A 4 12.86 23.08 -5.75
CA LYS A 4 12.65 21.87 -6.55
C LYS A 4 12.41 22.23 -8.03
N LEU A 5 11.70 23.32 -8.29
CA LEU A 5 11.38 23.80 -9.63
C LEU A 5 12.58 24.47 -10.32
N ASN A 6 13.48 25.10 -9.57
CA ASN A 6 14.68 25.75 -10.10
C ASN A 6 15.88 24.80 -10.28
N SER A 7 15.65 23.48 -10.30
CA SER A 7 16.73 22.49 -10.49
C SER A 7 16.95 22.21 -11.97
N LYS A 8 18.19 21.95 -12.39
CA LYS A 8 18.52 21.53 -13.78
C LYS A 8 18.01 20.12 -14.15
N ARG A 9 17.15 19.51 -13.34
CA ARG A 9 16.64 18.14 -13.56
C ARG A 9 15.44 18.19 -14.51
N HIS A 10 15.41 17.26 -15.46
CA HIS A 10 14.27 17.11 -16.38
C HIS A 10 13.02 16.51 -15.72
N PHE A 11 13.14 15.94 -14.51
CA PHE A 11 12.03 15.36 -13.77
C PHE A 11 12.18 15.58 -12.27
N VAL A 12 11.10 16.02 -11.61
CA VAL A 12 11.02 16.18 -10.15
C VAL A 12 9.61 15.86 -9.68
N TRP A 13 9.49 14.97 -8.68
CA TRP A 13 8.22 14.74 -7.97
C TRP A 13 7.84 15.98 -7.15
N LEU A 14 6.68 16.56 -7.46
CA LEU A 14 6.08 17.64 -6.68
C LEU A 14 5.31 17.10 -5.47
N LYS A 15 4.45 16.10 -5.71
CA LYS A 15 3.65 15.39 -4.70
C LYS A 15 3.28 14.01 -5.27
N ARG A 16 3.22 12.98 -4.42
CA ARG A 16 2.85 11.59 -4.77
C ARG A 16 1.52 11.22 -4.12
N GLN A 17 0.85 10.19 -4.65
CA GLN A 17 -0.40 9.64 -4.08
C GLN A 17 -1.47 10.70 -3.79
N VAL A 18 -1.67 11.60 -4.75
CA VAL A 18 -2.59 12.73 -4.63
C VAL A 18 -4.03 12.26 -4.84
N LEU A 19 -4.97 12.79 -4.05
CA LEU A 19 -6.39 12.46 -4.18
C LEU A 19 -6.92 12.81 -5.58
N PRO A 20 -7.77 11.97 -6.21
CA PRO A 20 -8.33 12.23 -7.54
C PRO A 20 -9.02 13.60 -7.66
N ALA A 21 -9.71 14.05 -6.62
CA ALA A 21 -10.37 15.36 -6.58
C ALA A 21 -9.38 16.54 -6.64
N GLU A 22 -8.20 16.41 -6.02
CA GLU A 22 -7.14 17.41 -6.09
C GLU A 22 -6.52 17.45 -7.50
N ILE A 23 -6.29 16.29 -8.12
CA ILE A 23 -5.84 16.19 -9.51
C ILE A 23 -6.85 16.83 -10.47
N ALA A 24 -8.14 16.59 -10.28
CA ALA A 24 -9.19 17.16 -11.12
C ALA A 24 -9.21 18.70 -11.07
N ARG A 25 -8.96 19.30 -9.89
CA ARG A 25 -8.83 20.76 -9.75
C ARG A 25 -7.58 21.28 -10.47
N LEU A 26 -6.43 20.63 -10.28
CA LEU A 26 -5.17 21.05 -10.91
C LEU A 26 -5.18 20.92 -12.44
N ARG A 27 -5.89 19.92 -12.97
CA ARG A 27 -6.08 19.78 -14.43
C ARG A 27 -6.85 20.95 -15.05
N LYS A 28 -7.81 21.53 -14.33
CA LYS A 28 -8.57 22.72 -14.81
C LYS A 28 -7.72 23.98 -14.88
N SER A 29 -6.68 24.08 -14.05
CA SER A 29 -5.79 25.25 -14.01
C SER A 29 -4.73 25.27 -15.12
N SER A 30 -4.66 24.22 -15.97
CA SER A 30 -3.79 24.14 -17.17
C SER A 30 -2.34 24.62 -16.95
N LEU A 31 -1.74 24.25 -15.82
CA LEU A 31 -0.42 24.72 -15.43
C LEU A 31 0.67 24.17 -16.38
N PRO A 32 1.41 25.03 -17.11
CA PRO A 32 2.43 24.58 -18.03
C PRO A 32 3.59 23.91 -17.29
N GLY A 33 4.11 22.82 -17.85
CA GLY A 33 5.24 22.06 -17.29
C GLY A 33 4.88 21.08 -16.16
N ILE A 34 3.61 21.02 -15.72
CA ILE A 34 3.14 20.04 -14.73
C ILE A 34 2.47 18.87 -15.44
N ASN A 35 2.92 17.67 -15.13
CA ASN A 35 2.35 16.42 -15.64
C ASN A 35 1.80 15.57 -14.49
N PHE A 36 0.86 14.68 -14.81
CA PHE A 36 0.25 13.76 -13.86
C PHE A 36 0.57 12.32 -14.27
N ILE A 37 1.04 11.53 -13.31
CA ILE A 37 1.31 10.09 -13.48
C ILE A 37 0.31 9.36 -12.58
N SER A 38 -0.36 8.35 -13.14
CA SER A 38 -1.23 7.49 -12.33
C SER A 38 -0.37 6.59 -11.46
N GLU A 39 -0.67 6.53 -10.17
CA GLU A 39 0.00 5.68 -9.19
C GLU A 39 -1.06 4.87 -8.46
N ASP A 40 -0.79 3.60 -8.22
CA ASP A 40 -1.61 2.79 -7.33
C ASP A 40 -1.24 3.10 -5.87
N LYS A 41 -2.21 2.98 -4.97
CA LYS A 41 -2.00 3.08 -3.52
C LYS A 41 -2.71 1.92 -2.84
N ARG A 42 -1.98 1.17 -2.02
CA ARG A 42 -2.57 0.12 -1.17
C ARG A 42 -3.55 0.72 -0.17
N PHE A 43 -4.70 0.07 0.00
CA PHE A 43 -5.74 0.47 0.95
C PHE A 43 -6.12 -0.72 1.83
N PHE A 44 -6.21 -0.51 3.14
CA PHE A 44 -6.51 -1.52 4.14
C PHE A 44 -7.90 -1.26 4.74
N PRO A 45 -8.97 -1.94 4.25
CA PRO A 45 -10.35 -1.61 4.62
C PRO A 45 -10.65 -1.77 6.11
N LYS A 46 -9.95 -2.71 6.76
CA LYS A 46 -10.14 -3.04 8.18
C LYS A 46 -9.26 -2.21 9.12
N ARG A 47 -8.50 -1.24 8.59
CA ARG A 47 -7.71 -0.28 9.36
C ARG A 47 -6.75 -1.00 10.32
N GLU A 48 -6.91 -0.80 11.63
CA GLU A 48 -6.03 -1.35 12.67
C GLU A 48 -6.17 -2.87 12.86
N LEU A 49 -7.30 -3.47 12.42
CA LEU A 49 -7.55 -4.90 12.58
C LEU A 49 -6.51 -5.74 11.81
N ALA A 50 -5.85 -6.66 12.52
CA ALA A 50 -4.76 -7.49 12.01
C ALA A 50 -3.60 -6.70 11.39
N SER A 51 -3.40 -5.42 11.76
CA SER A 51 -2.39 -4.57 11.12
C SER A 51 -0.98 -5.17 11.23
N GLY A 52 -0.61 -5.73 12.38
CA GLY A 52 0.68 -6.38 12.57
C GLY A 52 0.88 -7.67 11.78
N VAL A 53 -0.21 -8.37 11.44
CA VAL A 53 -0.16 -9.58 10.61
C VAL A 53 -0.07 -9.20 9.14
N VAL A 54 -1.01 -8.37 8.68
CA VAL A 54 -1.10 -7.95 7.28
C VAL A 54 0.12 -7.12 6.89
N GLY A 55 0.55 -6.21 7.76
CA GLY A 55 1.62 -5.26 7.51
C GLY A 55 1.16 -4.06 6.68
N PHE A 56 2.13 -3.40 6.05
CA PHE A 56 1.89 -2.24 5.19
C PHE A 56 2.84 -2.22 3.97
N THR A 57 2.53 -1.34 3.02
CA THR A 57 3.35 -1.11 1.82
C THR A 57 3.97 0.29 1.83
N GLY A 58 5.13 0.43 1.20
CA GLY A 58 5.76 1.72 0.96
C GLY A 58 5.11 2.54 -0.15
N VAL A 59 5.69 3.70 -0.43
CA VAL A 59 5.21 4.65 -1.44
C VAL A 59 5.24 4.11 -2.88
N ASP A 60 6.04 3.07 -3.11
CA ASP A 60 6.16 2.37 -4.40
C ASP A 60 5.39 1.04 -4.40
N ASN A 61 4.44 0.86 -3.46
CA ASN A 61 3.68 -0.36 -3.24
C ASN A 61 4.55 -1.60 -2.99
N GLN A 62 5.76 -1.43 -2.45
CA GLN A 62 6.56 -2.54 -1.95
C GLN A 62 6.07 -2.95 -0.56
N GLY A 63 5.83 -4.23 -0.32
CA GLY A 63 5.55 -4.75 1.01
C GLY A 63 6.75 -4.53 1.94
N LEU A 64 6.52 -3.89 3.09
CA LEU A 64 7.58 -3.54 4.04
C LEU A 64 7.47 -4.30 5.36
N GLU A 65 6.29 -4.81 5.69
CA GLU A 65 6.06 -5.59 6.90
C GLU A 65 5.02 -6.70 6.64
N GLY A 66 4.96 -7.71 7.52
CA GLY A 66 3.87 -8.68 7.58
C GLY A 66 3.72 -9.54 6.33
N ILE A 67 2.47 -9.90 6.03
CA ILE A 67 2.09 -10.64 4.83
C ILE A 67 2.45 -9.87 3.56
N GLU A 68 2.29 -8.54 3.55
CA GLU A 68 2.65 -7.70 2.41
C GLU A 68 4.13 -7.89 2.05
N GLN A 69 5.05 -7.88 3.02
CA GLN A 69 6.47 -8.14 2.78
C GLN A 69 6.75 -9.59 2.40
N ARG A 70 6.19 -10.55 3.15
CA ARG A 70 6.40 -11.99 2.94
C ARG A 70 6.03 -12.42 1.54
N TYR A 71 4.93 -11.89 1.01
CA TYR A 71 4.37 -12.26 -0.29
C TYR A 71 4.49 -11.15 -1.33
N ASP A 72 5.37 -10.17 -1.14
CA ASP A 72 5.57 -9.03 -2.04
C ASP A 72 5.78 -9.47 -3.51
N SER A 73 6.59 -10.50 -3.74
CA SER A 73 6.85 -11.05 -5.07
C SER A 73 5.62 -11.69 -5.72
N THR A 74 4.77 -12.35 -4.92
CA THR A 74 3.51 -12.93 -5.38
C THR A 74 2.50 -11.81 -5.68
N LEU A 75 2.33 -10.87 -4.74
CA LEU A 75 1.31 -9.82 -4.77
C LEU A 75 1.59 -8.74 -5.83
N LYS A 76 2.86 -8.39 -6.09
CA LYS A 76 3.24 -7.43 -7.14
C LYS A 76 2.93 -7.89 -8.56
N GLY A 77 2.80 -9.21 -8.76
CA GLY A 77 2.64 -9.75 -10.11
C GLY A 77 3.86 -9.48 -10.99
N ASN A 78 3.65 -9.45 -12.31
CA ASN A 78 4.71 -9.21 -13.27
C ASN A 78 4.78 -7.72 -13.64
N VAL A 79 5.92 -7.09 -13.38
CA VAL A 79 6.18 -5.70 -13.79
C VAL A 79 6.47 -5.68 -15.29
N VAL A 80 5.53 -5.16 -16.09
CA VAL A 80 5.75 -4.95 -17.52
C VAL A 80 6.33 -3.56 -17.75
N LYS A 81 7.52 -3.49 -18.35
CA LYS A 81 8.13 -2.22 -18.76
C LYS A 81 7.51 -1.75 -20.06
N ALA A 82 6.91 -0.55 -20.07
CA ALA A 82 6.45 0.10 -21.28
C ALA A 82 7.49 1.13 -21.75
N VAL A 83 7.88 1.05 -23.02
CA VAL A 83 8.71 2.07 -23.67
C VAL A 83 7.79 3.18 -24.18
N MET A 84 8.09 4.43 -23.81
CA MET A 84 7.32 5.60 -24.24
C MET A 84 8.22 6.58 -24.97
N GLU A 85 7.79 7.04 -26.15
CA GLU A 85 8.47 8.09 -26.90
C GLU A 85 8.01 9.48 -26.44
N LYS A 86 8.97 10.34 -26.11
CA LYS A 86 8.75 11.74 -25.72
C LYS A 86 9.46 12.66 -26.69
N ASP A 87 8.85 13.80 -27.02
CA ASP A 87 9.49 14.83 -27.83
C ASP A 87 10.58 15.56 -27.03
N ALA A 88 11.34 16.43 -27.71
CA ALA A 88 12.39 17.25 -27.09
C ALA A 88 11.87 18.21 -26.00
N ARG A 89 10.55 18.41 -25.89
CA ARG A 89 9.87 19.21 -24.85
C ARG A 89 9.24 18.33 -23.75
N GLY A 90 9.46 17.02 -23.79
CA GLY A 90 8.98 16.04 -22.82
C GLY A 90 7.52 15.62 -22.98
N LYS A 91 6.83 16.04 -24.04
CA LYS A 91 5.45 15.64 -24.34
C LYS A 91 5.45 14.25 -24.96
N LEU A 92 4.54 13.39 -24.49
CA LEU A 92 4.35 12.05 -25.05
C LEU A 92 3.84 12.15 -26.50
N VAL A 93 4.57 11.56 -27.44
CA VAL A 93 4.32 11.71 -28.89
C VAL A 93 3.45 10.58 -29.42
N GLN A 94 3.69 9.35 -28.97
CA GLN A 94 2.84 8.19 -29.23
C GLN A 94 2.92 7.18 -28.07
N PHE A 95 1.77 6.62 -27.70
CA PHE A 95 1.70 5.40 -26.90
C PHE A 95 1.77 4.21 -27.87
N ASN A 96 2.97 3.67 -28.12
CA ASN A 96 3.08 2.39 -28.80
C ASN A 96 2.51 1.31 -27.86
N LYS A 97 1.35 0.76 -28.24
CA LYS A 97 0.50 -0.11 -27.42
C LYS A 97 1.06 -1.53 -27.20
N GLN A 98 2.35 -1.74 -27.46
CA GLN A 98 3.01 -3.04 -27.26
C GLN A 98 3.94 -2.96 -26.05
N ALA A 99 3.33 -2.89 -24.87
CA ALA A 99 3.99 -3.46 -23.71
C ALA A 99 4.06 -4.97 -23.96
N ASN A 100 5.22 -5.46 -24.41
CA ASN A 100 5.46 -6.89 -24.61
C ASN A 100 5.48 -7.58 -23.24
N GLY A 101 4.30 -7.94 -22.77
CA GLY A 101 4.09 -8.68 -21.54
C GLY A 101 2.60 -8.79 -21.27
N GLN A 102 2.10 -10.03 -21.26
CA GLN A 102 0.81 -10.28 -20.63
C GLN A 102 0.91 -9.82 -19.18
N VAL A 103 0.09 -8.84 -18.80
CA VAL A 103 -0.14 -8.52 -17.39
C VAL A 103 -0.74 -9.77 -16.78
N SER A 104 0.10 -10.58 -16.13
CA SER A 104 -0.38 -11.79 -15.45
C SER A 104 -1.41 -11.36 -14.41
N GLY A 105 -2.53 -12.08 -14.36
CA GLY A 105 -3.68 -11.74 -13.53
C GLY A 105 -3.32 -11.53 -12.05
N ASN A 106 -4.15 -10.75 -11.37
CA ASN A 106 -3.99 -10.42 -9.95
C ASN A 106 -3.83 -11.70 -9.12
N ARG A 107 -2.69 -11.84 -8.44
CA ARG A 107 -2.48 -12.90 -7.46
C ARG A 107 -2.99 -12.43 -6.12
N SER A 108 -3.67 -13.32 -5.40
CA SER A 108 -4.21 -13.05 -4.06
C SER A 108 -3.66 -14.05 -3.05
N VAL A 109 -3.63 -13.62 -1.80
CA VAL A 109 -3.29 -14.45 -0.65
C VAL A 109 -4.51 -14.47 0.26
N VAL A 110 -4.97 -15.66 0.61
CA VAL A 110 -6.03 -15.87 1.61
C VAL A 110 -5.36 -16.31 2.90
N LEU A 111 -5.69 -15.66 4.01
CA LEU A 111 -5.13 -15.96 5.32
C LEU A 111 -6.02 -16.97 6.05
N ALA A 112 -5.41 -17.72 6.98
CA ALA A 112 -6.15 -18.53 7.95
C ALA A 112 -6.82 -17.68 9.04
N ILE A 113 -6.46 -16.39 9.14
CA ILE A 113 -7.04 -15.45 10.11
C ILE A 113 -8.55 -15.33 9.86
N ASP A 114 -9.32 -15.61 10.90
CA ASP A 114 -10.75 -15.36 10.91
C ASP A 114 -11.01 -13.94 11.42
N GLU A 115 -11.74 -13.15 10.64
CA GLU A 115 -11.99 -11.73 10.95
C GLU A 115 -12.70 -11.54 12.30
N VAL A 116 -13.65 -12.42 12.63
CA VAL A 116 -14.45 -12.32 13.85
C VAL A 116 -13.61 -12.70 15.05
N ILE A 117 -12.87 -13.82 14.97
CA ILE A 117 -11.97 -14.26 16.04
C ILE A 117 -10.88 -13.21 16.28
N GLN A 118 -10.28 -12.68 15.21
CA GLN A 118 -9.29 -11.61 15.31
C GLN A 118 -9.84 -10.38 16.02
N PHE A 119 -11.03 -9.90 15.62
CA PHE A 119 -11.65 -8.71 16.20
C PHE A 119 -11.87 -8.88 17.71
N PHE A 120 -12.46 -9.98 18.14
CA PHE A 120 -12.70 -10.22 19.56
C PHE A 120 -11.38 -10.39 20.33
N THR A 121 -10.40 -11.07 19.76
CA THR A 121 -9.08 -11.24 20.37
C THR A 121 -8.41 -9.89 20.62
N GLU A 122 -8.35 -9.02 19.61
CA GLU A 122 -7.79 -7.67 19.74
C GLU A 122 -8.58 -6.79 20.71
N HIS A 123 -9.92 -6.82 20.63
CA HIS A 123 -10.79 -6.03 21.50
C HIS A 123 -10.56 -6.37 22.98
N HIS A 124 -10.55 -7.66 23.33
CA HIS A 124 -10.33 -8.11 24.70
C HIS A 124 -8.90 -7.87 25.16
N LEU A 125 -7.90 -8.12 24.30
CA LEU A 125 -6.49 -7.85 24.62
C LEU A 125 -6.29 -6.38 24.96
N LYS A 126 -6.79 -5.47 24.12
CA LYS A 126 -6.71 -4.02 24.34
C LYS A 126 -7.35 -3.60 25.66
N LYS A 127 -8.51 -4.18 26.00
CA LYS A 127 -9.18 -3.95 27.28
C LYS A 127 -8.34 -4.42 28.47
N GLN A 128 -7.68 -5.57 28.38
CA GLN A 128 -6.84 -6.09 29.46
C GLN A 128 -5.54 -5.31 29.63
N VAL A 129 -4.87 -4.93 28.54
CA VAL A 129 -3.65 -4.10 28.59
C VAL A 129 -3.96 -2.76 29.25
N ALA A 130 -5.06 -2.10 28.87
CA ALA A 130 -5.49 -0.85 29.48
C ALA A 130 -5.85 -1.02 30.97
N LYS A 131 -6.60 -2.08 31.32
CA LYS A 131 -7.01 -2.35 32.71
C LYS A 131 -5.83 -2.54 33.65
N HIS A 132 -4.78 -3.24 33.19
CA HIS A 132 -3.61 -3.56 34.01
C HIS A 132 -2.47 -2.56 33.85
N GLN A 133 -2.67 -1.49 33.06
CA GLN A 133 -1.63 -0.51 32.74
C GLN A 133 -0.34 -1.17 32.20
N ALA A 134 -0.50 -2.25 31.43
CA ALA A 134 0.63 -2.93 30.81
C ALA A 134 1.15 -2.08 29.64
N GLU A 135 2.46 -2.15 29.40
CA GLU A 135 3.08 -1.46 28.26
C GLU A 135 2.64 -2.05 26.91
N SER A 136 2.51 -3.37 26.86
CA SER A 136 2.14 -4.11 25.64
C SER A 136 1.44 -5.43 25.99
N GLY A 137 0.89 -6.09 24.97
CA GLY A 137 0.31 -7.42 25.10
C GLY A 137 0.20 -8.14 23.76
N VAL A 138 0.20 -9.48 23.82
CA VAL A 138 0.03 -10.37 22.66
C VAL A 138 -0.97 -11.46 23.00
N ALA A 139 -1.81 -11.83 22.04
CA ALA A 139 -2.71 -12.98 22.14
C ALA A 139 -2.76 -13.73 20.81
N ILE A 140 -2.76 -15.07 20.87
CA ILE A 140 -2.76 -15.95 19.70
C ILE A 140 -3.88 -16.98 19.87
N VAL A 141 -4.66 -17.18 18.81
CA VAL A 141 -5.67 -18.24 18.73
C VAL A 141 -5.27 -19.20 17.61
N MET A 142 -5.11 -20.47 17.96
CA MET A 142 -4.62 -21.53 17.07
C MET A 142 -5.55 -22.74 17.10
N ASN A 143 -5.74 -23.38 15.94
CA ASN A 143 -6.27 -24.74 15.87
C ASN A 143 -5.14 -25.74 16.19
N PRO A 144 -5.19 -26.49 17.31
CA PRO A 144 -4.11 -27.39 17.71
C PRO A 144 -3.96 -28.62 16.80
N ASN A 145 -4.99 -28.96 16.02
CA ASN A 145 -4.95 -30.12 15.13
C ASN A 145 -4.29 -29.80 13.78
N THR A 146 -4.41 -28.55 13.30
CA THR A 146 -3.90 -28.12 11.99
C THR A 146 -2.71 -27.17 12.08
N GLY A 147 -2.50 -26.53 13.24
CA GLY A 147 -1.52 -25.47 13.42
C GLY A 147 -1.93 -24.12 12.80
N GLU A 148 -3.15 -24.01 12.27
CA GLU A 148 -3.65 -22.76 11.69
C GLU A 148 -3.87 -21.71 12.76
N LEU A 149 -3.44 -20.48 12.47
CA LEU A 149 -3.63 -19.33 13.34
C LEU A 149 -4.89 -18.58 12.90
N TYR A 150 -5.93 -18.62 13.73
CA TYR A 150 -7.18 -17.88 13.50
C TYR A 150 -7.09 -16.44 13.97
N ALA A 151 -6.22 -16.14 14.94
CA ALA A 151 -5.92 -14.77 15.33
C ALA A 151 -4.50 -14.60 15.86
N ILE A 152 -3.91 -13.44 15.56
CA ILE A 152 -2.65 -12.95 16.14
C ILE A 152 -2.85 -11.47 16.45
N ALA A 153 -3.03 -11.14 17.73
CA ALA A 153 -3.31 -9.79 18.20
C ALA A 153 -2.12 -9.25 18.98
N ASN A 154 -1.80 -7.97 18.78
CA ASN A 154 -0.79 -7.23 19.52
C ASN A 154 -1.31 -5.84 19.93
N VAL A 155 -0.83 -5.33 21.05
CA VAL A 155 -1.09 -3.96 21.52
C VAL A 155 0.25 -3.34 21.93
N PRO A 156 0.61 -2.11 21.47
CA PRO A 156 -0.20 -1.19 20.66
C PRO A 156 -0.39 -1.64 19.20
N GLN A 157 -1.39 -1.05 18.55
CA GLN A 157 -1.72 -1.24 17.13
C GLN A 157 -1.48 0.05 16.35
N TYR A 158 -1.44 -0.07 15.03
CA TYR A 158 -1.31 1.07 14.13
C TYR A 158 -2.32 0.95 12.98
N ASN A 159 -2.61 2.07 12.32
CA ASN A 159 -3.45 2.08 11.13
C ASN A 159 -2.55 2.14 9.88
N PRO A 160 -2.48 1.07 9.06
CA PRO A 160 -1.59 1.00 7.89
C PRO A 160 -2.00 1.96 6.76
N ASN A 161 -3.14 2.66 6.87
CA ASN A 161 -3.53 3.69 5.92
C ASN A 161 -2.94 5.08 6.23
N ASN A 162 -2.34 5.27 7.42
CA ASN A 162 -1.85 6.55 7.93
C ASN A 162 -0.33 6.64 7.96
#